data_AF-A0A841F924-F1
#
_entry.id   AF-A0A841F924-F1
#
_cell.length_a   1.000
_cell.length_b   1.000
_cell.length_c   1.000
_cell.angle_alpha   90.00
_cell.angle_beta   90.00
_cell.angle_gamma   90.00
#
_symmetry.space_group_name_H-M   'P 1'
#
loop_
_entity.id
_entity.type
_entity.pdbx_description
1 polymer ?
#
loop_
_entity_poly.entity_id
_entity_poly.type
_entity_poly.pdbx_seq_one_letter_code
_entity_poly.pdbx_strand_id
1 'polypeptide(L)' 'MTKLPRRIHIIGSTGSGKTYLAKNLSKQFDIPYYELDKVMWSSSVEMAGKNSPEVRDKLLNEIIVKDSWIVEL' A
#
# COMPACT_ATOMS: atom_id res chain seq x y z
N MET A 1 -17.35 -10.31 -20.23
CA MET A 1 -17.16 -9.75 -18.87
C MET A 1 -15.72 -9.25 -18.77
N THR A 2 -15.51 -7.99 -18.40
CA THR A 2 -14.16 -7.42 -18.23
C THR A 2 -13.55 -7.93 -16.92
N LYS A 3 -12.29 -8.36 -16.95
CA LYS A 3 -11.58 -8.85 -15.77
C LYS A 3 -11.27 -7.64 -14.87
N LEU A 4 -11.73 -7.67 -13.61
CA LEU A 4 -11.44 -6.60 -12.65
C LEU A 4 -9.91 -6.49 -12.41
N PRO A 5 -9.36 -5.27 -12.31
CA PRO A 5 -7.95 -5.08 -12.00
C PRO A 5 -7.64 -5.65 -10.61
N ARG A 6 -6.65 -6.54 -10.52
CA ARG A 6 -6.23 -7.17 -9.26
C ARG A 6 -5.12 -6.39 -8.54
N ARG A 7 -4.44 -5.47 -9.22
CA ARG A 7 -3.33 -4.67 -8.70
C ARG A 7 -3.59 -3.21 -9.02
N ILE A 8 -3.71 -2.38 -7.98
CA ILE A 8 -4.09 -0.97 -8.10
C ILE A 8 -3.09 -0.13 -7.32
N HIS A 9 -2.47 0.85 -7.98
CA HIS A 9 -1.62 1.85 -7.33
C HIS A 9 -2.32 3.20 -7.43
N ILE A 10 -2.65 3.79 -6.28
CA ILE A 10 -3.31 5.08 -6.16
C ILE A 10 -2.26 6.14 -5.82
N ILE A 11 -2.17 7.16 -6.66
CA ILE A 11 -1.20 8.26 -6.51
C ILE A 11 -1.98 9.58 -6.50
N GLY A 12 -1.56 10.51 -5.66
CA GLY A 12 -2.12 11.85 -5.60
C GLY A 12 -1.50 12.72 -4.52
N SER A 13 -1.81 14.01 -4.54
CA SER A 13 -1.33 14.96 -3.54
C SER A 13 -1.82 14.62 -2.13
N THR A 14 -1.10 15.07 -1.10
CA THR A 14 -1.55 14.99 0.30
C THR A 14 -2.94 15.61 0.46
N GLY A 15 -3.85 14.92 1.17
CA GLY A 15 -5.22 15.39 1.39
C GLY A 15 -6.21 15.13 0.24
N SER A 16 -5.79 14.52 -0.88
CA SER A 16 -6.69 14.19 -2.01
C SER A 16 -7.65 13.02 -1.77
N GLY A 17 -7.58 12.37 -0.60
CA GLY A 17 -8.49 11.28 -0.24
C GLY A 17 -8.07 9.88 -0.72
N LYS A 18 -6.80 9.67 -1.07
CA LYS A 18 -6.27 8.37 -1.55
C LYS A 18 -6.56 7.23 -0.57
N THR A 19 -6.28 7.42 0.71
CA THR A 19 -6.55 6.43 1.76
C THR A 19 -8.04 6.12 1.87
N TYR A 20 -8.92 7.11 1.66
CA TYR A 20 -10.37 6.91 1.64
C TYR A 20 -10.78 6.07 0.42
N LEU A 21 -10.28 6.43 -0.76
CA LEU A 21 -10.52 5.67 -1.99
C LEU A 21 -10.00 4.23 -1.89
N ALA A 22 -8.77 4.02 -1.42
CA ALA A 22 -8.15 2.71 -1.24
C ALA A 22 -9.00 1.81 -0.33
N LYS A 23 -9.46 2.34 0.81
CA LYS A 23 -10.33 1.63 1.74
C LYS A 23 -11.68 1.24 1.12
N ASN A 24 -12.27 2.14 0.33
CA ASN A 24 -13.55 1.85 -0.33
C ASN A 24 -13.41 0.79 -1.43
N LEU A 25 -12.38 0.90 -2.27
CA LEU A 25 -12.09 -0.10 -3.30
C LEU A 25 -11.76 -1.46 -2.69
N SER A 26 -11.00 -1.46 -1.58
CA SER A 26 -10.68 -2.68 -0.82
C SER A 26 -11.94 -3.41 -0.38
N LYS A 27 -12.90 -2.69 0.21
CA LYS A 27 -14.20 -3.25 0.63
C LYS A 27 -15.06 -3.70 -0.56
N GLN A 28 -15.06 -2.93 -1.64
CA GLN A 28 -15.91 -3.19 -2.82
C GLN A 28 -15.45 -4.43 -3.60
N PHE A 29 -14.13 -4.65 -3.69
CA PHE A 29 -13.55 -5.72 -4.50
C PHE A 29 -12.98 -6.88 -3.67
N ASP A 30 -13.04 -6.80 -2.34
CA ASP A 30 -12.43 -7.75 -1.42
C ASP A 30 -10.92 -7.95 -1.69
N ILE A 31 -10.22 -6.83 -1.89
CA ILE A 31 -8.77 -6.80 -2.17
C ILE A 31 -8.06 -6.12 -0.99
N PRO A 32 -6.97 -6.68 -0.47
CA PRO A 32 -6.22 -6.05 0.62
C PRO A 32 -5.58 -4.73 0.17
N TYR A 33 -5.61 -3.70 1.02
CA TYR A 33 -4.93 -2.43 0.78
C TYR A 33 -3.74 -2.21 1.73
N TYR A 34 -2.76 -1.46 1.26
CA TYR A 34 -1.54 -1.11 1.99
C TYR A 34 -1.18 0.36 1.79
N GLU A 35 -0.65 0.99 2.83
CA GLU A 35 -0.14 2.36 2.80
C GLU A 35 1.37 2.30 2.60
N LEU A 36 1.91 2.86 1.52
CA LEU A 36 3.35 2.78 1.26
C LEU A 36 4.16 3.58 2.29
N ASP A 37 3.55 4.54 2.98
CA ASP A 37 4.18 5.22 4.12
C ASP A 37 4.61 4.23 5.21
N LYS A 38 3.87 3.13 5.43
CA LYS A 38 4.25 2.07 6.39
C LYS A 38 5.41 1.20 5.91
N VAL A 39 5.67 1.19 4.60
CA VAL A 39 6.87 0.57 4.02
C VAL A 39 8.05 1.53 4.16
N MET A 40 7.83 2.82 3.93
CA MET A 40 8.89 3.84 3.93
C MET A 40 9.38 4.20 5.33
N TRP A 41 8.48 4.23 6.31
CA TRP A 41 8.75 4.71 7.66
C TRP A 41 8.56 3.59 8.69
N SER A 42 9.50 3.51 9.63
CA SER A 42 9.43 2.57 10.74
C SER A 42 8.35 2.99 11.72
N SER A 43 7.53 2.03 12.15
CA SER A 43 6.60 2.20 13.27
C SER A 43 7.23 1.92 14.63
N SER A 44 8.48 1.46 14.67
CA SER A 44 9.21 1.22 15.92
C SER A 44 9.79 2.53 16.44
N VAL A 45 9.56 2.81 17.73
CA VAL A 45 10.13 3.97 18.43
C VAL A 45 11.66 3.86 18.50
N GLU A 46 12.19 2.65 18.67
CA GLU A 46 13.64 2.39 18.74
C GLU A 46 14.34 2.55 17.39
N MET A 47 13.61 2.32 16.29
CA MET A 47 14.09 2.51 14.92
C MET A 47 13.35 3.65 14.23
N ALA A 48 13.00 4.71 14.95
CA ALA A 48 12.21 5.81 14.41
C ALA A 48 12.90 6.44 13.18
N GLY A 49 12.14 6.69 12.13
CA GLY A 49 12.64 7.27 10.88
C GLY A 49 12.42 6.38 9.66
N LYS A 50 13.17 6.66 8.59
CA LYS A 50 13.00 6.00 7.30
C LYS A 50 13.60 4.58 7.38
N ASN A 51 12.82 3.56 7.00
CA ASN A 51 13.31 2.17 6.96
C ASN A 51 14.55 2.04 6.08
N SER A 52 15.47 1.11 6.34
CA SER A 52 16.60 0.86 5.43
C SER A 52 16.11 0.33 4.07
N PRO A 53 16.89 0.46 2.98
CA PRO A 53 16.53 -0.12 1.69
C PRO A 53 16.14 -1.60 1.78
N GLU A 54 16.90 -2.40 2.53
CA GLU A 54 16.67 -3.84 2.69
C GLU A 54 15.33 -4.14 3.37
N VAL A 55 14.97 -3.34 4.39
CA VAL A 55 13.67 -3.46 5.06
C VAL A 55 12.53 -3.05 4.13
N ARG A 56 12.69 -1.95 3.38
CA ARG A 56 11.68 -1.50 2.41
C ARG A 56 11.45 -2.54 1.33
N ASP A 57 12.52 -3.12 0.77
CA ASP A 57 12.43 -4.14 -0.26
C ASP A 57 11.73 -5.39 0.28
N LYS A 58 12.04 -5.81 1.52
CA LYS A 58 11.34 -6.93 2.17
C LYS A 58 9.84 -6.65 2.32
N LEU A 59 9.48 -5.52 2.93
CA LEU A 59 8.08 -5.15 3.18
C LEU A 59 7.29 -4.97 1.89
N LEU A 60 7.90 -4.36 0.86
CA LEU A 60 7.28 -4.23 -0.45
C LEU A 60 7.10 -5.58 -1.13
N ASN A 61 8.11 -6.46 -1.05
CA ASN A 61 8.03 -7.82 -1.58
C ASN A 61 6.87 -8.61 -0.95
N GLU A 62 6.64 -8.51 0.36
CA GLU A 62 5.50 -9.13 1.04
C GLU A 62 4.14 -8.69 0.48
N ILE A 63 4.05 -7.48 -0.09
CA ILE A 63 2.84 -6.95 -0.74
C ILE A 63 2.74 -7.43 -2.19
N ILE A 64 3.79 -7.25 -3.00
CA ILE A 64 3.70 -7.43 -4.46
C ILE A 64 3.63 -8.90 -4.89
N VAL A 65 4.07 -9.84 -4.05
CA VAL A 65 3.96 -11.29 -4.29
C VAL A 65 2.51 -11.80 -4.22
N LYS A 66 1.59 -11.01 -3.64
CA LYS A 66 0.18 -11.37 -3.56
C LYS A 66 -0.50 -11.30 -4.93
N ASP A 67 -1.52 -12.13 -5.10
CA ASP A 67 -2.33 -12.17 -6.32
C ASP A 67 -3.10 -10.87 -6.55
N SER A 68 -3.43 -10.16 -5.47
CA SER A 68 -4.13 -8.88 -5.52
C SER A 68 -3.70 -7.93 -4.41
N TRP A 69 -3.63 -6.64 -4.72
CA TRP A 69 -3.32 -5.58 -3.78
C TRP A 69 -3.81 -4.21 -4.27
N ILE A 70 -4.09 -3.33 -3.32
CA ILE A 70 -4.23 -1.89 -3.52
C ILE A 70 -3.11 -1.23 -2.72
N VAL A 71 -2.33 -0.35 -3.34
CA VAL A 71 -1.33 0.47 -2.63
C VAL A 71 -1.61 1.94 -2.87
N GLU A 72 -1.31 2.76 -1.87
CA GLU A 72 -1.40 4.22 -1.98
C GLU A 72 -0.12 4.91 -1.53
N LEU A 73 0.22 5.98 -2.25
CA LEU A 73 1.39 6.86 -2.07
C LEU A 73 0.94 8.30 -1.94
#